data_AF-A0A084AEX2-F1
#
_entry.id   AF-A0A084AEX2-F1
#
_cell.length_a   1.000
_cell.length_b   1.000
_cell.length_c   1.000
_cell.angle_alpha   90.00
_cell.angle_beta   90.00
_cell.angle_gamma   90.00
#
_symmetry.space_group_name_H-M   'P 1'
#
loop_
_entity.id
_entity.type
_entity.pdbx_description
1 polymer ?
#
loop_
_entity_poly.entity_id
_entity_poly.type
_entity_poly.pdbx_seq_one_letter_code
_entity_poly.pdbx_strand_id
1 'polypeptide(L)'
;MLTHCLWLLAATGYAACTPSALGGNLNFDFPDSTSPVPFDISVTPEVVDFAKGRASTFRNSYGIHPEWTNEGALSQEMAALAKYWAEEYDWPTVQDKINRLEHFATTVPGNRNYSSPIPIHFIYQRSTNESAVPLLLLHGWSSTHLEWTEIIEPLTEAFHIIAPDLPGFGFSPAPSQPGLGPREMGIAFDAMMKQLGYNTYGLVITDLGYFIGSWMAIDVANSVIGLFTDFVLIFPTDTDRKRQQNNQTTPEEDAYILAIDSFTDTHSAYSIVQGQKPLALSYAMADSPVGFAAWLWDLKYAGSDGYDYSYQEIITDSFLLWIQEPYTSMRAYIEFFLQPENMAFPKSSLPAAVTEWGSENGPFPDLTAFGLAPLDWAERVHTVNFFRQHTFGGHFPALSEPDLRYWNITALEFSRWNPSVGQNCQPWIAASYCVAPLERVPSSATTSQTTTTTKTTATTSTHTLGPSPISWTARGCYLDGVANEPVLERRISSQGGDAALTITKCKDSCYKSFFVFAGVRAGNECHCGSYVAGEWALNATECNAPCSGNRTETCGGTGRLNVFKALESEAIPTTSSRTGAIQTTTATR
;
A
#
# COMPACT_ATOMS: atom_id res chain seq x y z
N MET A 1 -54.28 -21.40 24.65
CA MET A 1 -55.70 -21.23 24.28
C MET A 1 -55.75 -20.00 23.38
N LEU A 2 -55.72 -20.13 22.05
CA LEU A 2 -56.91 -20.21 21.16
C LEU A 2 -57.93 -19.13 21.58
N THR A 3 -58.38 -18.14 20.80
CA THR A 3 -58.80 -18.12 19.38
C THR A 3 -59.46 -16.74 19.13
N HIS A 4 -59.16 -15.97 18.08
CA HIS A 4 -60.02 -15.55 16.92
C HIS A 4 -59.52 -14.14 16.52
N CYS A 5 -59.27 -13.78 15.25
CA CYS A 5 -60.28 -13.64 14.21
C CYS A 5 -59.67 -13.67 12.80
N LEU A 6 -60.46 -14.23 11.89
CA LEU A 6 -60.22 -14.43 10.47
C LEU A 6 -60.43 -13.16 9.62
N TRP A 7 -59.57 -13.02 8.61
CA TRP A 7 -59.83 -12.71 7.18
C TRP A 7 -60.63 -11.46 6.77
N LEU A 8 -59.92 -10.56 6.08
CA LEU A 8 -60.44 -9.80 4.94
C LEU A 8 -59.37 -9.77 3.84
N LEU A 9 -59.56 -10.60 2.82
CA LEU A 9 -58.85 -10.53 1.56
C LEU A 9 -59.42 -9.37 0.73
N ALA A 10 -58.57 -8.41 0.37
CA ALA A 10 -58.78 -7.54 -0.77
C ALA A 10 -57.50 -7.57 -1.61
N ALA A 11 -57.65 -8.11 -2.82
CA ALA A 11 -56.59 -8.31 -3.79
C ALA A 11 -56.06 -6.96 -4.31
N THR A 12 -54.78 -6.69 -4.04
CA THR A 12 -53.92 -5.86 -4.89
C THR A 12 -52.58 -6.59 -4.98
N GLY A 13 -52.02 -6.68 -6.19
CA GLY A 13 -50.92 -7.58 -6.52
C GLY A 13 -49.69 -7.32 -5.66
N TYR A 14 -49.35 -8.29 -4.81
CA TYR A 14 -48.00 -8.41 -4.30
C TYR A 14 -47.12 -8.89 -5.45
N ALA A 15 -46.32 -7.97 -5.99
CA ALA A 15 -45.02 -8.37 -6.50
C ALA A 15 -44.33 -9.13 -5.36
N ALA A 16 -44.08 -10.41 -5.57
CA ALA A 16 -43.29 -11.19 -4.65
C ALA A 16 -41.87 -10.63 -4.68
N CYS A 17 -41.57 -9.66 -3.82
CA CYS A 17 -40.20 -9.46 -3.37
C CYS A 17 -39.82 -10.73 -2.61
N THR A 18 -39.14 -11.63 -3.31
CA THR A 18 -38.25 -12.58 -2.65
C THR A 18 -37.32 -11.76 -1.76
N PRO A 19 -37.26 -12.02 -0.43
CA PRO A 19 -36.21 -11.46 0.40
C PRO A 19 -34.88 -11.86 -0.24
N SER A 20 -34.02 -10.88 -0.55
CA SER A 20 -32.64 -11.20 -0.92
C SER A 20 -32.03 -12.03 0.22
N ALA A 21 -31.23 -13.03 -0.15
CA ALA A 21 -30.62 -13.95 0.79
C ALA A 21 -29.50 -13.30 1.66
N LEU A 22 -29.41 -11.97 1.67
CA LEU A 22 -28.46 -11.19 2.44
C LEU A 22 -29.23 -10.54 3.61
N GLY A 23 -28.89 -10.93 4.84
CA GLY A 23 -29.59 -10.48 6.04
C GLY A 23 -29.44 -8.98 6.28
N GLY A 24 -30.56 -8.31 6.57
CA GLY A 24 -30.63 -6.89 6.94
C GLY A 24 -30.86 -5.96 5.74
N ASN A 25 -31.63 -4.88 5.94
CA ASN A 25 -31.68 -3.78 4.99
C ASN A 25 -30.30 -3.11 5.01
N LEU A 26 -29.45 -3.41 4.02
CA LEU A 26 -28.19 -2.68 3.82
C LEU A 26 -28.50 -1.19 3.62
N ASN A 27 -27.60 -0.33 4.07
CA ASN A 27 -27.69 1.12 3.85
C ASN A 27 -27.12 1.54 2.48
N PHE A 28 -27.12 0.63 1.52
CA PHE A 28 -26.70 0.79 0.13
C PHE A 28 -27.24 -0.38 -0.70
N ASP A 29 -27.39 -0.19 -2.01
CA ASP A 29 -27.95 -1.18 -2.93
C ASP A 29 -26.87 -2.11 -3.50
N PHE A 30 -26.60 -3.22 -2.82
CA PHE A 30 -25.64 -4.22 -3.33
C PHE A 30 -26.26 -5.09 -4.45
N PRO A 31 -25.60 -5.25 -5.61
CA PRO A 31 -26.16 -5.98 -6.74
C PRO A 31 -26.15 -7.50 -6.52
N ASP A 32 -27.24 -8.17 -6.87
CA ASP A 32 -27.31 -9.63 -6.94
C ASP A 32 -26.72 -10.12 -8.26
N SER A 33 -25.38 -10.21 -8.32
CA SER A 33 -24.65 -10.67 -9.49
C SER A 33 -23.56 -11.67 -9.12
N THR A 34 -23.45 -12.75 -9.89
CA THR A 34 -22.37 -13.75 -9.79
C THR A 34 -21.24 -13.51 -10.79
N SER A 35 -21.21 -12.32 -11.39
CA SER A 35 -20.12 -11.82 -12.22
C SER A 35 -19.84 -10.36 -11.84
N PRO A 36 -18.58 -9.90 -11.93
CA PRO A 36 -18.22 -8.51 -11.67
C PRO A 36 -19.07 -7.52 -12.48
N VAL A 37 -19.77 -6.64 -11.77
CA VAL A 37 -20.53 -5.52 -12.35
C VAL A 37 -20.08 -4.20 -11.75
N PRO A 38 -20.11 -3.08 -12.51
CA PRO A 38 -19.87 -1.76 -11.94
C PRO A 38 -20.80 -1.51 -10.75
N PHE A 39 -20.26 -0.89 -9.72
CA PHE A 39 -20.96 -0.55 -8.49
C PHE A 39 -20.82 0.94 -8.24
N ASP A 40 -21.95 1.66 -8.17
CA ASP A 40 -21.96 3.07 -7.81
C ASP A 40 -22.25 3.17 -6.31
N ILE A 41 -21.34 3.76 -5.53
CA ILE A 41 -21.57 3.90 -4.10
C ILE A 41 -22.62 4.97 -3.89
N SER A 42 -23.79 4.53 -3.43
CA SER A 42 -24.89 5.38 -3.03
C SER A 42 -25.40 4.94 -1.67
N VAL A 43 -24.91 5.62 -0.61
CA VAL A 43 -25.36 5.36 0.75
C VAL A 43 -26.71 6.02 0.99
N THR A 44 -27.61 5.26 1.60
CA THR A 44 -28.97 5.67 1.97
C THR A 44 -28.93 6.94 2.84
N PRO A 45 -29.57 8.06 2.43
CA PRO A 45 -29.50 9.33 3.17
C PRO A 45 -29.91 9.21 4.65
N GLU A 46 -30.83 8.30 4.97
CA GLU A 46 -31.34 8.08 6.32
C GLU A 46 -30.23 7.67 7.30
N VAL A 47 -29.24 6.85 6.89
CA VAL A 47 -28.14 6.46 7.79
C VAL A 47 -27.16 7.61 8.01
N VAL A 48 -26.97 8.45 7.00
CA VAL A 48 -26.11 9.65 7.06
C VAL A 48 -26.73 10.69 7.99
N ASP A 49 -28.02 10.97 7.80
CA ASP A 49 -28.79 11.91 8.63
C ASP A 49 -28.90 11.40 10.06
N PHE A 50 -29.08 10.09 10.25
CA PHE A 50 -29.04 9.48 11.58
C PHE A 50 -27.68 9.70 12.24
N ALA A 51 -26.57 9.40 11.56
CA ALA A 51 -25.24 9.56 12.13
C ALA A 51 -24.94 11.02 12.51
N LYS A 52 -25.26 11.96 11.63
CA LYS A 52 -25.17 13.41 11.89
C LYS A 52 -26.04 13.84 13.06
N GLY A 53 -27.28 13.36 13.13
CA GLY A 53 -28.20 13.62 14.24
C GLY A 53 -27.64 13.13 15.57
N ARG A 54 -27.09 11.91 15.61
CA ARG A 54 -26.44 11.36 16.82
C ARG A 54 -25.22 12.17 17.24
N ALA A 55 -24.38 12.58 16.29
CA ALA A 55 -23.24 13.46 16.56
C ALA A 55 -23.66 14.81 17.16
N SER A 56 -24.74 15.42 16.65
CA SER A 56 -25.26 16.70 17.17
C SER A 56 -25.78 16.63 18.61
N THR A 57 -26.17 15.44 19.06
CA THR A 57 -26.64 15.17 20.43
C THR A 57 -25.63 14.37 21.25
N PHE A 58 -24.37 14.30 20.80
CA PHE A 58 -23.34 13.51 21.46
C PHE A 58 -23.17 13.96 22.91
N ARG A 59 -23.34 13.01 23.83
CA ARG A 59 -23.14 13.23 25.25
C ARG A 59 -21.68 12.94 25.59
N ASN A 60 -20.88 13.99 25.63
CA ASN A 60 -19.45 13.87 25.90
C ASN A 60 -19.18 13.28 27.31
N SER A 61 -18.13 12.45 27.39
CA SER A 61 -17.59 11.92 28.64
C SER A 61 -16.57 12.89 29.23
N TYR A 62 -16.28 12.77 30.53
CA TYR A 62 -15.16 13.45 31.18
C TYR A 62 -13.96 12.50 31.30
N GLY A 63 -12.78 12.95 30.90
CA GLY A 63 -11.49 12.28 31.09
C GLY A 63 -10.72 12.92 32.26
N ILE A 64 -9.95 12.10 32.99
CA ILE A 64 -9.17 12.58 34.15
C ILE A 64 -7.88 13.27 33.70
N HIS A 65 -7.24 12.74 32.66
CA HIS A 65 -5.94 13.19 32.19
C HIS A 65 -6.07 14.30 31.13
N PRO A 66 -5.19 15.31 31.15
CA PRO A 66 -5.18 16.39 30.14
C PRO A 66 -4.48 16.00 28.84
N GLU A 67 -3.83 14.84 28.80
CA GLU A 67 -3.05 14.30 27.68
C GLU A 67 -3.53 12.89 27.34
N TRP A 68 -3.26 12.43 26.11
CA TRP A 68 -3.63 11.08 25.69
C TRP A 68 -2.83 10.06 26.49
N THR A 69 -3.54 9.10 27.07
CA THR A 69 -2.95 7.96 27.77
C THR A 69 -3.58 6.68 27.22
N ASN A 70 -3.26 5.53 27.81
CA ASN A 70 -3.92 4.27 27.49
C ASN A 70 -5.42 4.22 27.86
N GLU A 71 -6.03 5.34 28.31
CA GLU A 71 -7.48 5.49 28.45
C GLU A 71 -8.18 5.86 27.12
N GLY A 72 -7.43 6.30 26.11
CA GLY A 72 -7.90 6.61 24.78
C GLY A 72 -8.15 8.09 24.49
N ALA A 73 -8.99 8.35 23.49
CA ALA A 73 -9.17 9.70 22.92
C ALA A 73 -9.63 10.74 23.94
N LEU A 74 -8.99 11.92 23.89
CA LEU A 74 -9.29 13.02 24.79
C LEU A 74 -10.74 13.49 24.67
N SER A 75 -11.41 13.70 25.81
CA SER A 75 -12.78 14.21 25.85
C SER A 75 -13.00 15.51 25.06
N GLN A 76 -12.01 16.41 25.04
CA GLN A 76 -12.11 17.66 24.30
C GLN A 76 -12.04 17.43 22.78
N GLU A 77 -11.21 16.48 22.33
CA GLU A 77 -11.11 16.08 20.93
C GLU A 77 -12.40 15.38 20.47
N MET A 78 -12.98 14.52 21.30
CA MET A 78 -14.24 13.87 20.96
C MET A 78 -15.42 14.86 20.88
N ALA A 79 -15.43 15.91 21.71
CA ALA A 79 -16.42 16.97 21.59
C ALA A 79 -16.24 17.78 20.29
N ALA A 80 -15.00 18.06 19.91
CA ALA A 80 -14.68 18.78 18.68
C ALA A 80 -15.01 17.94 17.43
N LEU A 81 -14.65 16.65 17.43
CA LEU A 81 -15.01 15.70 16.37
C LEU A 81 -16.52 15.56 16.22
N ALA A 82 -17.27 15.44 17.31
CA ALA A 82 -18.73 15.36 17.26
C ALA A 82 -19.36 16.63 16.67
N LYS A 83 -18.83 17.80 17.05
CA LYS A 83 -19.27 19.08 16.49
C LYS A 83 -18.98 19.17 15.00
N TYR A 84 -17.75 18.85 14.60
CA TYR A 84 -17.36 18.83 13.18
C TYR A 84 -18.23 17.87 12.37
N TRP A 85 -18.51 16.67 12.89
CA TRP A 85 -19.40 15.72 12.21
C TRP A 85 -20.82 16.28 12.02
N ALA A 86 -21.37 16.95 13.04
CA ALA A 86 -22.72 17.50 12.99
C ALA A 86 -22.84 18.73 12.09
N GLU A 87 -21.83 19.60 12.06
CA GLU A 87 -21.92 20.94 11.46
C GLU A 87 -21.18 21.07 10.12
N GLU A 88 -20.09 20.33 9.92
CA GLU A 88 -19.12 20.58 8.84
C GLU A 88 -18.89 19.37 7.93
N TYR A 89 -18.96 18.15 8.45
CA TYR A 89 -18.73 16.94 7.65
C TYR A 89 -19.77 16.76 6.53
N ASP A 90 -19.30 16.73 5.29
CA ASP A 90 -20.13 16.65 4.09
C ASP A 90 -20.01 15.28 3.39
N TRP A 91 -20.85 14.34 3.84
CA TRP A 91 -20.87 12.98 3.27
C TRP A 91 -21.07 12.96 1.74
N PRO A 92 -22.01 13.69 1.12
CA PRO A 92 -22.11 13.77 -0.33
C PRO A 92 -20.78 14.06 -1.04
N THR A 93 -20.01 15.05 -0.57
CA THR A 93 -18.70 15.38 -1.16
C THR A 93 -17.67 14.25 -0.93
N VAL A 94 -17.69 13.61 0.24
CA VAL A 94 -16.84 12.45 0.53
C VAL A 94 -17.19 11.26 -0.38
N GLN A 95 -18.47 10.94 -0.52
CA GLN A 95 -18.98 9.90 -1.40
C GLN A 95 -18.58 10.16 -2.85
N ASP A 96 -18.72 11.40 -3.33
CA ASP A 96 -18.28 11.81 -4.66
C ASP A 96 -16.76 11.67 -4.85
N LYS A 97 -15.95 11.86 -3.80
CA LYS A 97 -14.50 11.60 -3.84
C LYS A 97 -14.23 10.10 -3.95
N ILE A 98 -14.92 9.27 -3.18
CA ILE A 98 -14.77 7.81 -3.19
C ILE A 98 -15.12 7.26 -4.58
N ASN A 99 -16.27 7.67 -5.15
CA ASN A 99 -16.74 7.27 -6.49
C ASN A 99 -15.86 7.73 -7.67
N ARG A 100 -14.73 8.43 -7.44
CA ARG A 100 -13.74 8.71 -8.49
C ARG A 100 -12.95 7.46 -8.89
N LEU A 101 -12.90 6.47 -8.01
CA LEU A 101 -12.31 5.16 -8.29
C LEU A 101 -13.32 4.25 -8.98
N GLU A 102 -12.83 3.29 -9.77
CA GLU A 102 -13.70 2.31 -10.42
C GLU A 102 -14.12 1.23 -9.43
N HIS A 103 -15.35 1.29 -8.92
CA HIS A 103 -15.90 0.30 -8.00
C HIS A 103 -16.70 -0.78 -8.72
N PHE A 104 -16.59 -2.01 -8.21
CA PHE A 104 -17.27 -3.19 -8.71
C PHE A 104 -17.82 -4.02 -7.55
N ALA A 105 -18.78 -4.87 -7.89
CA ALA A 105 -19.37 -5.84 -6.97
C ALA A 105 -19.57 -7.18 -7.67
N THR A 106 -19.42 -8.26 -6.93
CA THR A 106 -19.75 -9.62 -7.37
C THR A 106 -20.11 -10.49 -6.17
N THR A 107 -20.68 -11.65 -6.43
CA THR A 107 -20.93 -12.71 -5.45
C THR A 107 -20.20 -13.97 -5.89
N VAL A 108 -19.37 -14.52 -5.01
CA VAL A 108 -18.68 -15.79 -5.22
C VAL A 108 -19.37 -16.91 -4.41
N PRO A 109 -19.28 -18.17 -4.85
CA PRO A 109 -19.81 -19.29 -4.08
C PRO A 109 -19.17 -19.40 -2.69
N GLY A 110 -19.95 -19.86 -1.71
CA GLY A 110 -19.42 -20.32 -0.43
C GLY A 110 -18.42 -21.46 -0.61
N ASN A 111 -17.50 -21.60 0.33
CA ASN A 111 -16.45 -22.60 0.29
C ASN A 111 -16.14 -23.16 1.68
N ARG A 112 -15.51 -24.34 1.74
CA ARG A 112 -15.11 -25.03 2.96
C ARG A 112 -16.22 -25.08 4.02
N ASN A 113 -16.00 -24.43 5.18
CA ASN A 113 -16.92 -24.41 6.31
C ASN A 113 -18.01 -23.33 6.18
N TYR A 114 -17.93 -22.47 5.17
CA TYR A 114 -18.89 -21.41 4.90
C TYR A 114 -19.67 -21.67 3.61
N SER A 115 -20.90 -22.18 3.72
CA SER A 115 -21.70 -22.60 2.56
C SER A 115 -22.49 -21.49 1.86
N SER A 116 -22.72 -20.35 2.51
CA SER A 116 -23.50 -19.23 1.94
C SER A 116 -22.72 -18.51 0.83
N PRO A 117 -23.41 -17.88 -0.14
CA PRO A 117 -22.76 -16.98 -1.10
C PRO A 117 -22.02 -15.83 -0.39
N ILE A 118 -20.90 -15.41 -0.94
CA ILE A 118 -20.03 -14.37 -0.37
C ILE A 118 -20.05 -13.16 -1.32
N PRO A 119 -20.82 -12.12 -1.01
CA PRO A 119 -20.80 -10.87 -1.77
C PRO A 119 -19.54 -10.05 -1.45
N ILE A 120 -18.92 -9.49 -2.47
CA ILE A 120 -17.66 -8.75 -2.38
C ILE A 120 -17.76 -7.47 -3.22
N HIS A 121 -17.56 -6.34 -2.56
CA HIS A 121 -17.22 -5.06 -3.18
C HIS A 121 -15.70 -4.96 -3.36
N PHE A 122 -15.27 -4.29 -4.42
CA PHE A 122 -13.86 -3.99 -4.64
C PHE A 122 -13.65 -2.79 -5.55
N ILE A 123 -12.52 -2.11 -5.38
CA ILE A 123 -11.96 -1.24 -6.42
C ILE A 123 -11.31 -2.11 -7.48
N TYR A 124 -11.50 -1.77 -8.75
CA TYR A 124 -10.79 -2.36 -9.88
C TYR A 124 -10.24 -1.28 -10.80
N GLN A 125 -9.05 -0.77 -10.48
CA GLN A 125 -8.38 0.26 -11.26
C GLN A 125 -7.41 -0.38 -12.25
N ARG A 126 -7.70 -0.28 -13.55
CA ARG A 126 -6.87 -0.93 -14.58
C ARG A 126 -5.73 -0.04 -15.05
N SER A 127 -4.52 -0.61 -15.10
CA SER A 127 -3.44 -0.04 -15.90
C SER A 127 -3.85 0.14 -17.36
N THR A 128 -3.25 1.16 -17.99
CA THR A 128 -3.29 1.33 -19.45
C THR A 128 -2.45 0.27 -20.18
N ASN A 129 -1.53 -0.40 -19.49
CA ASN A 129 -0.82 -1.56 -19.99
C ASN A 129 -1.67 -2.82 -19.81
N GLU A 130 -2.19 -3.39 -20.90
CA GLU A 130 -3.01 -4.62 -20.87
C GLU A 130 -2.25 -5.86 -20.36
N SER A 131 -0.92 -5.82 -20.35
CA SER A 131 -0.08 -6.91 -19.81
C SER A 131 0.33 -6.68 -18.36
N ALA A 132 -0.15 -5.62 -17.72
CA ALA A 132 0.17 -5.30 -16.34
C ALA A 132 -0.16 -6.47 -15.39
N VAL A 133 0.67 -6.64 -14.36
CA VAL A 133 0.42 -7.65 -13.34
C VAL A 133 -0.83 -7.26 -12.54
N PRO A 134 -1.80 -8.15 -12.33
CA PRO A 134 -2.89 -7.91 -11.39
C PRO A 134 -2.34 -7.99 -9.97
N LEU A 135 -2.58 -6.96 -9.17
CA LEU A 135 -2.28 -6.94 -7.74
C LEU A 135 -3.58 -6.91 -6.94
N LEU A 136 -3.71 -7.87 -6.03
CA LEU A 136 -4.79 -7.94 -5.07
C LEU A 136 -4.30 -7.37 -3.72
N LEU A 137 -4.90 -6.26 -3.30
CA LEU A 137 -4.55 -5.49 -2.10
C LEU A 137 -5.55 -5.80 -0.98
N LEU A 138 -5.10 -6.45 0.09
CA LEU A 138 -5.95 -6.88 1.20
C LEU A 138 -5.68 -6.02 2.43
N HIS A 139 -6.65 -5.16 2.77
CA HIS A 139 -6.62 -4.29 3.95
C HIS A 139 -6.91 -5.09 5.25
N GLY A 140 -6.92 -4.41 6.39
CA GLY A 140 -7.33 -5.00 7.67
C GLY A 140 -8.30 -4.16 8.49
N TRP A 141 -8.11 -4.14 9.80
CA TRP A 141 -8.86 -3.35 10.78
C TRP A 141 -7.92 -2.33 11.44
N SER A 142 -8.29 -1.06 11.58
CA SER A 142 -9.60 -0.46 11.41
C SER A 142 -9.76 0.28 10.07
N SER A 143 -9.50 -0.41 8.96
CA SER A 143 -9.53 0.15 7.62
C SER A 143 -10.53 -0.53 6.68
N THR A 144 -10.59 -0.04 5.45
CA THR A 144 -11.40 -0.56 4.32
C THR A 144 -10.56 -0.46 3.05
N HIS A 145 -11.16 -0.69 1.88
CA HIS A 145 -10.55 -0.38 0.58
C HIS A 145 -9.95 1.03 0.47
N LEU A 146 -10.41 1.99 1.29
CA LEU A 146 -9.87 3.35 1.30
C LEU A 146 -8.42 3.46 1.78
N GLU A 147 -7.89 2.46 2.50
CA GLU A 147 -6.49 2.48 2.95
C GLU A 147 -5.51 2.69 1.79
N TRP A 148 -5.85 2.15 0.63
CA TRP A 148 -4.98 2.13 -0.53
C TRP A 148 -5.07 3.38 -1.40
N THR A 149 -5.98 4.33 -1.13
CA THR A 149 -6.35 5.38 -2.09
C THR A 149 -5.18 6.25 -2.52
N GLU A 150 -4.24 6.53 -1.62
CA GLU A 150 -3.08 7.38 -1.90
C GLU A 150 -2.00 6.65 -2.72
N ILE A 151 -2.05 5.31 -2.81
CA ILE A 151 -1.08 4.51 -3.58
C ILE A 151 -1.68 3.84 -4.83
N ILE A 152 -3.00 3.84 -5.02
CA ILE A 152 -3.65 3.22 -6.19
C ILE A 152 -3.19 3.85 -7.50
N GLU A 153 -3.24 5.19 -7.62
CA GLU A 153 -2.86 5.88 -8.86
C GLU A 153 -1.41 5.55 -9.29
N PRO A 154 -0.39 5.73 -8.42
CA PRO A 154 0.99 5.44 -8.81
C PRO A 154 1.25 3.95 -9.07
N LEU A 155 0.55 3.03 -8.41
CA LEU A 155 0.66 1.60 -8.71
C LEU A 155 -0.02 1.23 -10.04
N THR A 156 -1.10 1.91 -10.41
CA THR A 156 -1.85 1.63 -11.65
C THR A 156 -1.02 1.90 -12.91
N GLU A 157 0.07 2.68 -12.82
CA GLU A 157 1.02 2.84 -13.94
C GLU A 157 1.61 1.50 -14.42
N ALA A 158 1.76 0.53 -13.51
CA ALA A 158 2.41 -0.76 -13.78
C ALA A 158 1.55 -1.99 -13.51
N PHE A 159 0.44 -1.83 -12.79
CA PHE A 159 -0.36 -2.92 -12.26
C PHE A 159 -1.85 -2.71 -12.52
N HIS A 160 -2.61 -3.79 -12.70
CA HIS A 160 -4.05 -3.73 -12.51
C HIS A 160 -4.32 -3.87 -11.01
N ILE A 161 -4.99 -2.89 -10.40
CA ILE A 161 -5.22 -2.85 -8.96
C ILE A 161 -6.61 -3.38 -8.64
N ILE A 162 -6.68 -4.38 -7.79
CA ILE A 162 -7.89 -4.93 -7.23
C ILE A 162 -7.80 -4.78 -5.70
N ALA A 163 -8.67 -3.98 -5.10
CA ALA A 163 -8.68 -3.76 -3.65
C ALA A 163 -10.09 -4.02 -3.10
N PRO A 164 -10.39 -5.26 -2.67
CA PRO A 164 -11.68 -5.59 -2.08
C PRO A 164 -11.84 -5.04 -0.68
N ASP A 165 -13.09 -4.73 -0.34
CA ASP A 165 -13.49 -4.71 1.06
C ASP A 165 -13.58 -6.15 1.58
N LEU A 166 -13.02 -6.43 2.76
CA LEU A 166 -13.21 -7.70 3.43
C LEU A 166 -14.71 -7.96 3.70
N PRO A 167 -15.21 -9.21 3.66
CA PRO A 167 -16.61 -9.48 3.96
C PRO A 167 -17.05 -8.94 5.33
N GLY A 168 -18.03 -8.03 5.35
CA GLY A 168 -18.48 -7.31 6.55
C GLY A 168 -17.76 -5.98 6.81
N PHE A 169 -16.89 -5.54 5.90
CA PHE A 169 -16.22 -4.25 5.94
C PHE A 169 -16.72 -3.38 4.78
N GLY A 170 -16.73 -2.06 4.98
CA GLY A 170 -17.10 -1.09 3.94
C GLY A 170 -18.40 -1.44 3.22
N PHE A 171 -18.30 -1.71 1.91
CA PHE A 171 -19.43 -2.05 1.04
C PHE A 171 -19.53 -3.54 0.69
N SER A 172 -18.66 -4.40 1.23
CA SER A 172 -18.82 -5.86 1.16
C SER A 172 -19.83 -6.32 2.21
N PRO A 173 -21.01 -6.85 1.83
CA PRO A 173 -22.03 -7.23 2.79
C PRO A 173 -21.54 -8.26 3.81
N ALA A 174 -22.04 -8.13 5.04
CA ALA A 174 -21.63 -9.00 6.13
C ALA A 174 -21.98 -10.49 5.91
N PRO A 175 -21.17 -11.41 6.44
CA PRO A 175 -21.48 -12.84 6.36
C PRO A 175 -22.83 -13.19 7.01
N SER A 176 -23.65 -13.99 6.33
CA SER A 176 -24.98 -14.39 6.81
C SER A 176 -24.98 -15.53 7.85
N GLN A 177 -23.83 -16.14 8.12
CA GLN A 177 -23.65 -17.23 9.09
C GLN A 177 -22.20 -17.25 9.61
N PRO A 178 -21.89 -18.01 10.67
CA PRO A 178 -20.50 -18.23 11.12
C PRO A 178 -19.65 -19.04 10.13
N GLY A 179 -18.33 -19.03 10.33
CA GLY A 179 -17.39 -19.91 9.64
C GLY A 179 -16.63 -19.27 8.47
N LEU A 180 -16.78 -17.96 8.25
CA LEU A 180 -16.01 -17.23 7.24
C LEU A 180 -14.70 -16.70 7.85
N GLY A 181 -13.71 -17.58 8.01
CA GLY A 181 -12.38 -17.23 8.50
C GLY A 181 -11.40 -16.80 7.40
N PRO A 182 -10.12 -16.55 7.75
CA PRO A 182 -9.14 -16.04 6.80
C PRO A 182 -8.91 -16.97 5.60
N ARG A 183 -9.00 -18.29 5.79
CA ARG A 183 -8.85 -19.28 4.71
C ARG A 183 -10.04 -19.25 3.75
N GLU A 184 -11.26 -19.17 4.29
CA GLU A 184 -12.48 -19.08 3.48
C GLU A 184 -12.53 -17.78 2.70
N MET A 185 -12.12 -16.65 3.31
CA MET A 185 -11.97 -15.36 2.64
C MET A 185 -10.91 -15.43 1.53
N GLY A 186 -9.76 -16.05 1.78
CA GLY A 186 -8.70 -16.20 0.78
C GLY A 186 -9.15 -16.97 -0.47
N ILE A 187 -9.90 -18.06 -0.30
CA ILE A 187 -10.48 -18.81 -1.42
C ILE A 187 -11.55 -17.99 -2.15
N ALA A 188 -12.32 -17.19 -1.42
CA ALA A 188 -13.33 -16.30 -2.01
C ALA A 188 -12.67 -15.22 -2.89
N PHE A 189 -11.56 -14.62 -2.45
CA PHE A 189 -10.82 -13.66 -3.25
C PHE A 189 -10.15 -14.29 -4.48
N ASP A 190 -9.59 -15.49 -4.38
CA ASP A 190 -9.10 -16.23 -5.56
C ASP A 190 -10.22 -16.52 -6.58
N ALA A 191 -11.41 -16.89 -6.11
CA ALA A 191 -12.57 -17.06 -6.97
C ALA A 191 -13.00 -15.74 -7.65
N MET A 192 -12.96 -14.62 -6.93
CA MET A 192 -13.22 -13.28 -7.48
C MET A 192 -12.19 -12.91 -8.57
N MET A 193 -10.90 -13.12 -8.30
CA MET A 193 -9.83 -12.88 -9.28
C MET A 193 -10.03 -13.72 -10.55
N LYS A 194 -10.47 -14.98 -10.41
CA LYS A 194 -10.82 -15.84 -11.55
C LYS A 194 -12.04 -15.37 -12.33
N GLN A 195 -13.05 -14.79 -11.67
CA GLN A 195 -14.18 -14.16 -12.36
C GLN A 195 -13.76 -12.94 -13.20
N LEU A 196 -12.71 -12.22 -12.78
CA LEU A 196 -12.09 -11.13 -13.55
C LEU A 196 -11.19 -11.63 -14.69
N GLY A 197 -10.96 -12.95 -14.79
CA GLY A 197 -10.09 -13.56 -15.80
C GLY A 197 -8.62 -13.70 -15.38
N TYR A 198 -8.28 -13.34 -14.14
CA TYR A 198 -6.92 -13.45 -13.62
C TYR A 198 -6.70 -14.80 -12.95
N ASN A 199 -6.06 -15.72 -13.68
CA ASN A 199 -5.65 -17.02 -13.15
C ASN A 199 -4.42 -16.96 -12.26
N THR A 200 -3.65 -15.87 -12.39
CA THR A 200 -2.43 -15.63 -11.64
C THR A 200 -2.32 -14.14 -11.31
N TYR A 201 -1.82 -13.78 -10.12
CA TYR A 201 -1.75 -12.40 -9.63
C TYR A 201 -0.74 -12.25 -8.48
N GLY A 202 -0.33 -11.03 -8.19
CA GLY A 202 0.45 -10.69 -7.00
C GLY A 202 -0.44 -10.31 -5.82
N LEU A 203 0.08 -10.47 -4.60
CA LEU A 203 -0.59 -10.06 -3.37
C LEU A 203 0.13 -8.87 -2.73
N VAL A 204 -0.65 -7.94 -2.18
CA VAL A 204 -0.21 -6.89 -1.24
C VAL A 204 -1.08 -7.03 -0.01
N ILE A 205 -0.48 -7.30 1.15
CA ILE A 205 -1.22 -7.73 2.34
C ILE A 205 -0.77 -6.92 3.57
N THR A 206 -1.73 -6.58 4.43
CA THR A 206 -1.49 -5.90 5.71
C THR A 206 -2.49 -6.38 6.77
N ASP A 207 -2.20 -6.17 8.05
CA ASP A 207 -3.11 -6.42 9.19
C ASP A 207 -3.99 -7.70 9.07
N LEU A 208 -5.33 -7.66 9.10
CA LEU A 208 -6.16 -8.85 8.92
C LEU A 208 -5.95 -9.49 7.53
N GLY A 209 -5.73 -8.67 6.50
CA GLY A 209 -5.31 -9.08 5.17
C GLY A 209 -4.01 -9.89 5.16
N TYR A 210 -3.11 -9.70 6.13
CA TYR A 210 -1.88 -10.47 6.27
C TYR A 210 -2.17 -11.95 6.54
N PHE A 211 -3.11 -12.25 7.44
CA PHE A 211 -3.51 -13.63 7.72
C PHE A 211 -4.24 -14.25 6.53
N ILE A 212 -5.13 -13.50 5.87
CA ILE A 212 -5.85 -13.96 4.68
C ILE A 212 -4.86 -14.30 3.57
N GLY A 213 -4.01 -13.35 3.21
CA GLY A 213 -3.05 -13.48 2.12
C GLY A 213 -1.96 -14.50 2.39
N SER A 214 -1.51 -14.64 3.63
CA SER A 214 -0.59 -15.72 4.02
C SER A 214 -1.23 -17.10 3.85
N TRP A 215 -2.52 -17.24 4.15
CA TRP A 215 -3.25 -18.47 3.82
C TRP A 215 -3.46 -18.66 2.32
N MET A 216 -3.69 -17.59 1.55
CA MET A 216 -3.75 -17.68 0.09
C MET A 216 -2.44 -18.20 -0.51
N ALA A 217 -1.30 -17.78 0.04
CA ALA A 217 0.03 -18.24 -0.34
C ALA A 217 0.25 -19.75 -0.13
N ILE A 218 -0.65 -20.42 0.61
CA ILE A 218 -0.65 -21.88 0.84
C ILE A 218 -1.79 -22.55 0.06
N ASP A 219 -3.02 -22.11 0.25
CA ASP A 219 -4.23 -22.79 -0.22
C ASP A 219 -4.47 -22.61 -1.73
N VAL A 220 -4.02 -21.48 -2.28
CA VAL A 220 -4.16 -21.13 -3.70
C VAL A 220 -2.82 -20.67 -4.29
N ALA A 221 -1.71 -21.23 -3.80
CA ALA A 221 -0.35 -20.86 -4.20
C ALA A 221 -0.11 -20.87 -5.72
N ASN A 222 -0.82 -21.72 -6.47
CA ASN A 222 -0.73 -21.78 -7.94
C ASN A 222 -1.29 -20.53 -8.64
N SER A 223 -2.16 -19.77 -7.97
CA SER A 223 -2.70 -18.50 -8.46
C SER A 223 -1.83 -17.30 -8.06
N VAL A 224 -0.89 -17.45 -7.11
CA VAL A 224 -0.15 -16.32 -6.54
C VAL A 224 1.30 -16.35 -7.03
N ILE A 225 1.73 -15.29 -7.71
CA ILE A 225 3.08 -15.20 -8.30
C ILE A 225 4.12 -14.64 -7.33
N GLY A 226 3.68 -14.01 -6.25
CA GLY A 226 4.51 -13.42 -5.21
C GLY A 226 3.68 -12.61 -4.23
N LEU A 227 4.28 -12.35 -3.07
CA LEU A 227 3.63 -11.70 -1.93
C LEU A 227 4.44 -10.47 -1.51
N PHE A 228 3.79 -9.33 -1.43
CA PHE A 228 4.31 -8.19 -0.70
C PHE A 228 3.54 -8.02 0.61
N THR A 229 4.24 -7.81 1.71
CA THR A 229 3.62 -7.49 3.00
C THR A 229 4.29 -6.29 3.64
N ASP A 230 3.48 -5.40 4.20
CA ASP A 230 3.94 -4.30 5.04
C ASP A 230 3.76 -4.57 6.55
N PHE A 231 3.23 -5.76 6.87
CA PHE A 231 2.92 -6.19 8.22
C PHE A 231 3.42 -7.62 8.47
N VAL A 232 4.19 -7.84 9.52
CA VAL A 232 4.63 -9.17 9.96
C VAL A 232 4.40 -9.30 11.46
N LEU A 233 3.48 -10.17 11.85
CA LEU A 233 3.21 -10.46 13.25
C LEU A 233 3.62 -11.89 13.60
N ILE A 234 4.70 -12.03 14.38
CA ILE A 234 5.21 -13.32 14.85
C ILE A 234 5.39 -13.27 16.37
N PHE A 235 4.54 -13.97 17.10
CA PHE A 235 4.67 -14.03 18.55
C PHE A 235 5.94 -14.78 18.99
N PRO A 236 6.66 -14.32 20.03
CA PRO A 236 7.83 -15.00 20.56
C PRO A 236 7.51 -16.43 21.01
N THR A 237 8.28 -17.40 20.51
CA THR A 237 8.15 -18.80 20.92
C THR A 237 8.78 -19.04 22.29
N ASP A 238 8.50 -20.20 22.89
CA ASP A 238 9.21 -20.64 24.11
C ASP A 238 10.73 -20.64 23.97
N THR A 239 11.24 -20.88 22.75
CA THR A 239 12.68 -20.85 22.46
C THR A 239 13.21 -19.42 22.47
N ASP A 240 12.49 -18.48 21.87
CA ASP A 240 12.85 -17.07 21.85
C ASP A 240 12.85 -16.50 23.27
N ARG A 241 11.81 -16.81 24.05
CA ARG A 241 11.70 -16.38 25.46
C ARG A 241 12.81 -16.98 26.34
N LYS A 242 13.21 -18.23 26.11
CA LYS A 242 14.37 -18.83 26.80
C LYS A 242 15.68 -18.15 26.40
N ARG A 243 15.85 -17.80 25.12
CA ARG A 243 17.03 -17.04 24.67
C ARG A 243 17.06 -15.67 25.35
N GLN A 244 15.93 -14.97 25.41
CA GLN A 244 15.81 -13.67 26.08
C GLN A 244 16.20 -13.77 27.57
N GLN A 245 15.63 -14.72 28.31
CA GLN A 245 15.95 -14.96 29.73
C GLN A 245 17.42 -15.27 29.99
N ASN A 246 18.11 -15.86 29.01
CA ASN A 246 19.54 -16.18 29.08
C ASN A 246 20.44 -15.08 28.48
N ASN A 247 19.89 -13.92 28.11
CA ASN A 247 20.59 -12.83 27.41
C ASN A 247 21.26 -13.28 26.10
N GLN A 248 20.53 -14.07 25.30
CA GLN A 248 20.97 -14.65 24.02
C GLN A 248 20.17 -14.11 22.82
N THR A 249 19.26 -13.17 23.04
CA THR A 249 18.60 -12.39 21.98
C THR A 249 19.51 -11.25 21.52
N THR A 250 19.38 -10.87 20.24
CA THR A 250 19.94 -9.62 19.72
C THR A 250 19.16 -8.42 20.27
N PRO A 251 19.70 -7.19 20.19
CA PRO A 251 18.94 -6.00 20.57
C PRO A 251 17.63 -5.81 19.78
N GLU A 252 17.62 -6.21 18.51
CA GLU A 252 16.42 -6.16 17.65
C GLU A 252 15.36 -7.15 18.13
N GLU A 253 15.75 -8.41 18.38
CA GLU A 253 14.85 -9.43 18.93
C GLU A 253 14.29 -8.99 20.29
N ASP A 254 15.11 -8.41 21.16
CA ASP A 254 14.67 -7.95 22.48
C ASP A 254 13.69 -6.78 22.37
N ALA A 255 13.97 -5.79 21.50
CA ALA A 255 13.07 -4.66 21.25
C ALA A 255 11.72 -5.12 20.70
N TYR A 256 11.73 -6.05 19.73
CA TYR A 256 10.51 -6.63 19.17
C TYR A 256 9.71 -7.41 20.21
N ILE A 257 10.35 -8.27 21.02
CA ILE A 257 9.68 -9.01 22.10
C ILE A 257 9.01 -8.06 23.09
N LEU A 258 9.73 -7.01 23.52
CA LEU A 258 9.21 -6.02 24.46
C LEU A 258 8.01 -5.26 23.88
N ALA A 259 8.04 -4.90 22.60
CA ALA A 259 6.93 -4.22 21.94
C ALA A 259 5.70 -5.14 21.77
N ILE A 260 5.89 -6.42 21.44
CA ILE A 260 4.81 -7.41 21.38
C ILE A 260 4.17 -7.61 22.75
N ASP A 261 4.99 -7.73 23.81
CA ASP A 261 4.50 -7.89 25.17
C ASP A 261 3.75 -6.62 25.62
N SER A 262 4.27 -5.41 25.34
CA SER A 262 3.56 -4.16 25.65
C SER A 262 2.22 -4.05 24.91
N PHE A 263 2.20 -4.27 23.60
CA PHE A 263 0.96 -4.24 22.82
C PHE A 263 -0.08 -5.20 23.40
N THR A 264 0.35 -6.43 23.70
CA THR A 264 -0.50 -7.47 24.28
C THR A 264 -1.07 -7.05 25.64
N ASP A 265 -0.22 -6.50 26.51
CA ASP A 265 -0.59 -6.16 27.88
C ASP A 265 -1.45 -4.89 27.98
N THR A 266 -1.27 -3.93 27.07
CA THR A 266 -1.83 -2.58 27.24
C THR A 266 -2.71 -2.10 26.09
N HIS A 267 -2.48 -2.51 24.85
CA HIS A 267 -3.17 -1.96 23.66
C HIS A 267 -4.09 -2.96 22.95
N SER A 268 -4.05 -4.25 23.30
CA SER A 268 -4.80 -5.32 22.61
C SER A 268 -6.26 -5.50 23.07
N ALA A 269 -6.72 -4.72 24.05
CA ALA A 269 -8.04 -4.87 24.68
C ALA A 269 -9.18 -4.87 23.65
N TYR A 270 -9.06 -4.04 22.61
CA TYR A 270 -10.05 -3.98 21.54
C TYR A 270 -10.23 -5.34 20.85
N SER A 271 -9.13 -5.99 20.50
CA SER A 271 -9.11 -7.28 19.80
C SER A 271 -9.67 -8.41 20.67
N ILE A 272 -9.39 -8.38 21.99
CA ILE A 272 -9.92 -9.34 22.96
C ILE A 272 -11.44 -9.22 23.06
N VAL A 273 -11.97 -8.00 23.19
CA VAL A 273 -13.42 -7.78 23.30
C VAL A 273 -14.12 -8.15 21.99
N GLN A 274 -13.56 -7.79 20.83
CA GLN A 274 -14.10 -8.15 19.52
C GLN A 274 -14.05 -9.66 19.27
N GLY A 275 -13.01 -10.36 19.74
CA GLY A 275 -12.86 -11.80 19.63
C GLY A 275 -13.76 -12.62 20.59
N GLN A 276 -14.38 -11.99 21.60
CA GLN A 276 -15.17 -12.70 22.61
C GLN A 276 -16.63 -12.26 22.71
N LYS A 277 -16.90 -10.96 22.51
CA LYS A 277 -18.19 -10.28 22.77
C LYS A 277 -18.53 -9.20 21.73
N PRO A 278 -18.29 -9.39 20.41
CA PRO A 278 -18.50 -8.33 19.42
C PRO A 278 -19.97 -7.87 19.33
N LEU A 279 -20.94 -8.78 19.50
CA LEU A 279 -22.36 -8.42 19.50
C LEU A 279 -22.76 -7.60 20.73
N ALA A 280 -22.16 -7.89 21.90
CA ALA A 280 -22.46 -7.13 23.11
C ALA A 280 -21.90 -5.70 22.99
N LEU A 281 -20.69 -5.57 22.46
CA LEU A 281 -20.04 -4.28 22.19
C LEU A 281 -20.80 -3.48 21.13
N SER A 282 -21.26 -4.15 20.07
CA SER A 282 -21.93 -3.48 18.94
C SER A 282 -23.21 -2.78 19.33
N TYR A 283 -24.00 -3.26 20.30
CA TYR A 283 -25.22 -2.55 20.72
C TYR A 283 -24.93 -1.15 21.29
N ALA A 284 -23.78 -0.96 21.93
CA ALA A 284 -23.38 0.37 22.42
C ALA A 284 -22.84 1.24 21.28
N MET A 285 -22.03 0.67 20.38
CA MET A 285 -21.39 1.39 19.27
C MET A 285 -22.36 1.71 18.12
N ALA A 286 -23.38 0.88 17.91
CA ALA A 286 -24.46 1.08 16.94
C ALA A 286 -25.32 2.30 17.28
N ASP A 287 -25.48 2.66 18.56
CA ASP A 287 -26.26 3.85 18.95
C ASP A 287 -25.42 5.13 18.89
N SER A 288 -24.09 5.03 18.87
CA SER A 288 -23.18 6.18 18.93
C SER A 288 -22.06 6.08 17.89
N PRO A 289 -22.24 6.66 16.69
CA PRO A 289 -21.18 6.71 15.68
C PRO A 289 -19.94 7.48 16.18
N VAL A 290 -20.11 8.52 16.99
CA VAL A 290 -18.99 9.23 17.66
C VAL A 290 -18.27 8.31 18.66
N GLY A 291 -19.01 7.48 19.40
CA GLY A 291 -18.43 6.49 20.31
C GLY A 291 -17.64 5.41 19.58
N PHE A 292 -18.12 4.97 18.42
CA PHE A 292 -17.39 4.05 17.54
C PHE A 292 -16.14 4.71 16.94
N ALA A 293 -16.23 5.97 16.52
CA ALA A 293 -15.07 6.74 16.06
C ALA A 293 -13.99 6.89 17.16
N ALA A 294 -14.39 7.11 18.42
CA ALA A 294 -13.45 7.15 19.54
C ALA A 294 -12.68 5.84 19.71
N TRP A 295 -13.38 4.71 19.60
CA TRP A 295 -12.80 3.37 19.68
C TRP A 295 -11.80 3.08 18.55
N LEU A 296 -12.15 3.52 17.33
CA LEU A 296 -11.28 3.40 16.18
C LEU A 296 -10.04 4.30 16.28
N TRP A 297 -10.25 5.56 16.70
CA TRP A 297 -9.19 6.55 16.77
C TRP A 297 -8.13 6.16 17.81
N ASP A 298 -8.52 5.52 18.91
CA ASP A 298 -7.55 4.98 19.88
C ASP A 298 -6.53 4.03 19.25
N LEU A 299 -6.98 3.04 18.46
CA LEU A 299 -6.04 2.17 17.75
C LEU A 299 -5.22 2.96 16.74
N LYS A 300 -5.87 3.82 15.94
CA LYS A 300 -5.17 4.59 14.90
C LYS A 300 -4.07 5.48 15.48
N TYR A 301 -4.33 6.08 16.63
CA TYR A 301 -3.36 6.88 17.36
C TYR A 301 -2.23 5.99 17.87
N ALA A 302 -2.54 4.88 18.56
CA ALA A 302 -1.54 3.99 19.12
C ALA A 302 -0.59 3.38 18.09
N GLY A 303 -1.11 3.00 16.92
CA GLY A 303 -0.33 2.45 15.81
C GLY A 303 0.28 3.51 14.89
N SER A 304 0.10 4.81 15.14
CA SER A 304 0.65 5.87 14.28
C SER A 304 2.11 6.17 14.57
N ASP A 305 2.81 6.70 13.57
CA ASP A 305 4.09 7.37 13.74
C ASP A 305 3.92 8.89 13.94
N GLY A 306 2.93 9.28 14.76
CA GLY A 306 2.60 10.69 15.00
C GLY A 306 1.82 11.36 13.86
N TYR A 307 1.18 10.56 12.98
CA TYR A 307 0.30 11.07 11.94
C TYR A 307 -0.89 11.84 12.55
N ASP A 308 -1.05 13.09 12.16
CA ASP A 308 -2.12 13.97 12.64
C ASP A 308 -3.39 13.76 11.81
N TYR A 309 -4.21 12.80 12.23
CA TYR A 309 -5.47 12.50 11.56
C TYR A 309 -6.45 13.67 11.67
N SER A 310 -6.94 14.14 10.53
CA SER A 310 -8.06 15.07 10.49
C SER A 310 -9.35 14.42 10.99
N TYR A 311 -10.26 15.24 11.51
CA TYR A 311 -11.60 14.76 11.88
C TYR A 311 -12.34 14.14 10.69
N GLN A 312 -12.14 14.66 9.47
CA GLN A 312 -12.75 14.08 8.27
C GLN A 312 -12.26 12.65 8.02
N GLU A 313 -10.97 12.35 8.18
CA GLU A 313 -10.42 10.99 8.01
C GLU A 313 -11.00 10.04 9.06
N ILE A 314 -10.93 10.40 10.35
CA ILE A 314 -11.48 9.56 11.44
C ILE A 314 -12.97 9.30 11.26
N ILE A 315 -13.74 10.33 10.89
CA ILE A 315 -15.17 10.19 10.62
C ILE A 315 -15.42 9.31 9.41
N THR A 316 -14.68 9.48 8.31
CA THR A 316 -14.88 8.69 7.08
C THR A 316 -14.59 7.22 7.32
N ASP A 317 -13.45 6.90 7.92
CA ASP A 317 -13.04 5.52 8.18
C ASP A 317 -13.98 4.82 9.16
N SER A 318 -14.34 5.51 10.25
CA SER A 318 -15.32 4.97 11.21
C SER A 318 -16.70 4.83 10.61
N PHE A 319 -17.17 5.78 9.79
CA PHE A 319 -18.47 5.69 9.16
C PHE A 319 -18.55 4.50 8.21
N LEU A 320 -17.51 4.23 7.40
CA LEU A 320 -17.50 3.06 6.48
C LEU A 320 -17.50 1.72 7.21
N LEU A 321 -16.97 1.63 8.42
CA LEU A 321 -17.08 0.43 9.26
C LEU A 321 -18.40 0.38 10.06
N TRP A 322 -19.14 1.48 10.09
CA TRP A 322 -20.39 1.64 10.84
C TRP A 322 -21.65 1.55 9.96
N ILE A 323 -21.56 1.84 8.65
CA ILE A 323 -22.71 1.86 7.72
C ILE A 323 -23.49 0.55 7.65
N GLN A 324 -22.86 -0.59 7.95
CA GLN A 324 -23.52 -1.91 8.00
C GLN A 324 -23.83 -2.39 9.43
N GLU A 325 -23.69 -1.51 10.43
CA GLU A 325 -23.57 -1.78 11.86
C GLU A 325 -22.16 -2.25 12.28
N PRO A 326 -21.59 -1.73 13.39
CA PRO A 326 -20.26 -2.11 13.89
C PRO A 326 -20.04 -3.60 14.12
N TYR A 327 -21.11 -4.36 14.38
CA TYR A 327 -21.02 -5.80 14.60
C TYR A 327 -20.31 -6.52 13.45
N THR A 328 -20.56 -6.08 12.22
CA THR A 328 -20.20 -6.79 10.99
C THR A 328 -18.69 -6.98 10.86
N SER A 329 -17.91 -5.90 10.92
CA SER A 329 -16.45 -5.91 10.88
C SER A 329 -15.84 -6.48 12.17
N MET A 330 -16.35 -6.09 13.34
CA MET A 330 -15.84 -6.58 14.64
C MET A 330 -15.99 -8.09 14.80
N ARG A 331 -17.05 -8.69 14.22
CA ARG A 331 -17.30 -10.13 14.29
C ARG A 331 -16.26 -10.96 13.52
N ALA A 332 -15.48 -10.36 12.63
CA ALA A 332 -14.37 -11.04 11.96
C ALA A 332 -13.34 -11.57 12.99
N TYR A 333 -13.09 -10.83 14.08
CA TYR A 333 -12.16 -11.25 15.14
C TYR A 333 -12.53 -12.59 15.78
N ILE A 334 -13.82 -12.92 15.87
CA ILE A 334 -14.21 -14.27 16.31
C ILE A 334 -13.64 -15.31 15.35
N GLU A 335 -13.79 -15.17 14.03
CA GLU A 335 -13.31 -16.20 13.09
C GLU A 335 -11.79 -16.27 13.02
N PHE A 336 -11.11 -15.12 13.12
CA PHE A 336 -9.65 -15.07 13.11
C PHE A 336 -9.06 -15.73 14.37
N PHE A 337 -9.70 -15.57 15.53
CA PHE A 337 -9.20 -16.09 16.80
C PHE A 337 -9.89 -17.39 17.26
N LEU A 338 -10.90 -17.88 16.52
CA LEU A 338 -11.66 -19.08 16.88
C LEU A 338 -10.75 -20.31 17.04
N GLN A 339 -9.73 -20.36 16.21
CA GLN A 339 -8.84 -21.47 16.01
C GLN A 339 -7.40 -20.95 15.95
N PRO A 340 -6.48 -21.39 16.84
CA PRO A 340 -5.10 -20.93 16.83
C PRO A 340 -4.42 -21.09 15.46
N GLU A 341 -4.80 -22.12 14.69
CA GLU A 341 -4.32 -22.33 13.34
C GLU A 341 -4.65 -21.17 12.39
N ASN A 342 -5.73 -20.41 12.59
CA ASN A 342 -6.05 -19.30 11.69
C ASN A 342 -4.99 -18.18 11.72
N MET A 343 -4.27 -18.05 12.84
CA MET A 343 -3.14 -17.12 12.99
C MET A 343 -1.76 -17.78 12.83
N ALA A 344 -1.71 -19.10 12.64
CA ALA A 344 -0.48 -19.87 12.56
C ALA A 344 -0.44 -20.68 11.26
N PHE A 345 0.21 -20.12 10.24
CA PHE A 345 0.35 -20.73 8.92
C PHE A 345 1.76 -21.31 8.71
N PRO A 346 1.88 -22.37 7.90
CA PRO A 346 3.18 -22.93 7.53
C PRO A 346 3.98 -21.97 6.65
N LYS A 347 5.30 -22.18 6.56
CA LYS A 347 6.16 -21.39 5.67
C LYS A 347 5.72 -21.51 4.21
N SER A 348 5.44 -20.38 3.57
CA SER A 348 5.17 -20.31 2.13
C SER A 348 6.44 -20.45 1.31
N SER A 349 6.35 -21.13 0.17
CA SER A 349 7.42 -21.23 -0.82
C SER A 349 7.40 -20.09 -1.85
N LEU A 350 6.39 -19.22 -1.82
CA LEU A 350 6.29 -18.10 -2.74
C LEU A 350 7.33 -17.02 -2.41
N PRO A 351 7.92 -16.37 -3.42
CA PRO A 351 8.82 -15.24 -3.18
C PRO A 351 8.05 -14.12 -2.48
N ALA A 352 8.61 -13.62 -1.39
CA ALA A 352 8.02 -12.57 -0.59
C ALA A 352 8.94 -11.34 -0.50
N ALA A 353 8.35 -10.16 -0.55
CA ALA A 353 8.95 -8.90 -0.14
C ALA A 353 8.29 -8.41 1.13
N VAL A 354 9.12 -8.00 2.09
CA VAL A 354 8.70 -7.51 3.40
C VAL A 354 9.24 -6.09 3.56
N THR A 355 8.36 -5.13 3.76
CA THR A 355 8.72 -3.75 4.10
C THR A 355 8.03 -3.38 5.40
N GLU A 356 8.79 -3.32 6.47
CA GLU A 356 8.29 -3.06 7.82
C GLU A 356 8.40 -1.58 8.20
N TRP A 357 7.53 -1.16 9.12
CA TRP A 357 7.35 0.24 9.49
C TRP A 357 7.31 0.39 11.01
N GLY A 358 8.26 1.14 11.54
CA GLY A 358 8.35 1.52 12.93
C GLY A 358 7.54 2.77 13.23
N SER A 359 7.46 3.11 14.51
CA SER A 359 6.76 4.31 14.98
C SER A 359 7.63 5.13 15.95
N GLU A 360 8.86 5.49 15.54
CA GLU A 360 9.80 6.26 16.38
C GLU A 360 9.24 7.59 16.89
N ASN A 361 8.35 8.22 16.13
CA ASN A 361 7.65 9.46 16.48
C ASN A 361 6.22 9.20 16.99
N GLY A 362 5.86 7.93 17.16
CA GLY A 362 4.56 7.50 17.67
C GLY A 362 4.33 7.89 19.13
N PRO A 363 3.07 7.83 19.60
CA PRO A 363 2.71 8.31 20.93
C PRO A 363 3.13 7.38 22.08
N PHE A 364 3.44 6.11 21.78
CA PHE A 364 3.81 5.09 22.76
C PHE A 364 5.20 4.53 22.44
N PRO A 365 6.27 5.00 23.13
CA PRO A 365 7.65 4.60 22.85
C PRO A 365 7.90 3.09 22.95
N ASP A 366 7.14 2.41 23.79
CA ASP A 366 7.17 0.96 23.99
C ASP A 366 6.56 0.16 22.83
N LEU A 367 5.82 0.81 21.92
CA LEU A 367 5.31 0.21 20.69
C LEU A 367 6.21 0.45 19.47
N THR A 368 7.29 1.23 19.59
CA THR A 368 8.15 1.65 18.46
C THR A 368 8.59 0.49 17.56
N ALA A 369 8.86 -0.67 18.15
CA ALA A 369 9.34 -1.86 17.45
C ALA A 369 8.23 -2.86 17.09
N PHE A 370 6.95 -2.58 17.35
CA PHE A 370 5.86 -3.55 17.13
C PHE A 370 5.75 -4.00 15.67
N GLY A 371 6.00 -3.11 14.72
CA GLY A 371 6.00 -3.39 13.28
C GLY A 371 7.34 -3.88 12.72
N LEU A 372 8.36 -4.11 13.55
CA LEU A 372 9.74 -4.39 13.14
C LEU A 372 10.15 -5.82 13.52
N ALA A 373 9.53 -6.84 12.90
CA ALA A 373 9.89 -8.22 13.17
C ALA A 373 11.28 -8.54 12.59
N PRO A 374 12.17 -9.21 13.34
CA PRO A 374 13.48 -9.59 12.81
C PRO A 374 13.36 -10.41 11.52
N LEU A 375 14.30 -10.23 10.59
CA LEU A 375 14.32 -10.97 9.31
C LEU A 375 14.20 -12.49 9.51
N ASP A 376 14.95 -13.05 10.46
CA ASP A 376 14.94 -14.49 10.72
C ASP A 376 13.60 -14.97 11.32
N TRP A 377 12.78 -14.07 11.87
CA TRP A 377 11.41 -14.34 12.31
C TRP A 377 10.42 -14.27 11.16
N ALA A 378 10.53 -13.26 10.28
CA ALA A 378 9.77 -13.20 9.04
C ALA A 378 10.03 -14.45 8.16
N GLU A 379 11.28 -14.91 8.10
CA GLU A 379 11.69 -16.13 7.40
C GLU A 379 11.11 -17.43 7.99
N ARG A 380 10.50 -17.40 9.18
CA ARG A 380 9.79 -18.58 9.74
C ARG A 380 8.54 -18.91 8.96
N VAL A 381 7.92 -17.91 8.32
CA VAL A 381 6.64 -18.05 7.63
C VAL A 381 6.68 -17.63 6.15
N HIS A 382 7.66 -16.82 5.75
CA HIS A 382 7.81 -16.36 4.37
C HIS A 382 9.14 -16.79 3.75
N THR A 383 9.17 -16.99 2.43
CA THR A 383 10.42 -17.08 1.67
C THR A 383 10.82 -15.66 1.25
N VAL A 384 11.55 -14.99 2.13
CA VAL A 384 11.87 -13.56 2.01
C VAL A 384 12.98 -13.36 0.97
N ASN A 385 12.63 -12.73 -0.15
CA ASN A 385 13.54 -12.35 -1.23
C ASN A 385 13.96 -10.88 -1.14
N PHE A 386 13.16 -10.06 -0.45
CA PHE A 386 13.46 -8.67 -0.16
C PHE A 386 12.98 -8.35 1.25
N PHE A 387 13.81 -7.63 2.00
CA PHE A 387 13.51 -7.20 3.36
C PHE A 387 13.99 -5.76 3.54
N ARG A 388 13.12 -4.92 4.11
CA ARG A 388 13.45 -3.57 4.52
C ARG A 388 12.67 -3.21 5.77
N GLN A 389 13.31 -2.45 6.65
CA GLN A 389 12.67 -1.81 7.79
C GLN A 389 12.84 -0.30 7.66
N HIS A 390 11.77 0.43 7.96
CA HIS A 390 11.78 1.86 8.19
C HIS A 390 11.53 2.12 9.66
N THR A 391 12.16 3.14 10.22
CA THR A 391 11.91 3.51 11.61
C THR A 391 10.67 4.40 11.78
N PHE A 392 10.03 4.75 10.67
CA PHE A 392 8.89 5.65 10.55
C PHE A 392 7.73 4.99 9.80
N GLY A 393 6.58 5.66 9.77
CA GLY A 393 5.39 5.31 8.97
C GLY A 393 4.25 4.67 9.78
N GLY A 394 4.57 3.91 10.83
CA GLY A 394 3.59 3.25 11.69
C GLY A 394 2.75 2.19 10.96
N HIS A 395 1.56 1.91 11.48
CA HIS A 395 0.73 0.79 11.04
C HIS A 395 -0.04 1.04 9.73
N PHE A 396 -0.29 2.31 9.35
CA PHE A 396 -1.05 2.67 8.15
C PHE A 396 -0.17 3.42 7.13
N PRO A 397 0.93 2.82 6.65
CA PRO A 397 1.89 3.50 5.79
C PRO A 397 1.28 3.97 4.47
N ALA A 398 0.22 3.31 3.98
CA ALA A 398 -0.43 3.71 2.71
C ALA A 398 -0.99 5.13 2.77
N LEU A 399 -1.36 5.57 3.97
CA LEU A 399 -1.83 6.92 4.24
C LEU A 399 -0.69 7.86 4.66
N SER A 400 0.14 7.44 5.62
CA SER A 400 1.17 8.30 6.21
C SER A 400 2.40 8.48 5.32
N GLU A 401 2.77 7.45 4.54
CA GLU A 401 3.97 7.38 3.72
C GLU A 401 3.68 6.87 2.29
N PRO A 402 2.81 7.54 1.51
CA PRO A 402 2.35 7.04 0.20
C PRO A 402 3.43 7.04 -0.91
N ASP A 403 4.63 7.58 -0.65
CA ASP A 403 5.71 7.57 -1.64
C ASP A 403 6.26 6.14 -1.84
N LEU A 404 5.90 5.52 -2.97
CA LEU A 404 6.24 4.15 -3.33
C LEU A 404 7.74 3.83 -3.28
N ARG A 405 8.65 4.83 -3.27
CA ARG A 405 10.09 4.60 -3.10
C ARG A 405 10.46 3.91 -1.77
N TYR A 406 9.59 4.03 -0.77
CA TYR A 406 9.76 3.37 0.53
C TYR A 406 9.20 1.96 0.55
N TRP A 407 8.25 1.66 -0.34
CA TRP A 407 7.49 0.42 -0.31
C TRP A 407 8.20 -0.75 -0.98
N ASN A 408 9.05 -0.51 -1.97
CA ASN A 408 9.70 -1.55 -2.75
C ASN A 408 8.75 -2.42 -3.59
N ILE A 409 7.68 -1.79 -4.09
CA ILE A 409 6.63 -2.41 -4.92
C ILE A 409 6.44 -1.76 -6.28
N THR A 410 7.34 -0.88 -6.72
CA THR A 410 7.33 -0.42 -8.11
C THR A 410 7.51 -1.61 -9.07
N ALA A 411 7.12 -1.47 -10.34
CA ALA A 411 7.34 -2.49 -11.39
C ALA A 411 8.73 -3.13 -11.35
N LEU A 412 9.75 -2.28 -11.24
CA LEU A 412 11.15 -2.70 -11.20
C LEU A 412 11.48 -3.45 -9.92
N GLU A 413 11.05 -2.96 -8.77
CA GLU A 413 11.33 -3.61 -7.50
C GLU A 413 10.60 -4.95 -7.40
N PHE A 414 9.32 -4.99 -7.79
CA PHE A 414 8.53 -6.21 -7.91
C PHE A 414 9.27 -7.25 -8.76
N SER A 415 9.79 -6.87 -9.93
CA SER A 415 10.58 -7.77 -10.78
C SER A 415 11.93 -8.21 -10.21
N ARG A 416 12.53 -7.43 -9.29
CA ARG A 416 13.85 -7.75 -8.71
C ARG A 416 13.76 -8.84 -7.66
N TRP A 417 12.76 -8.77 -6.79
CA TRP A 417 12.58 -9.77 -5.74
C TRP A 417 11.72 -10.95 -6.22
N ASN A 418 10.88 -10.75 -7.24
CA ASN A 418 10.03 -11.79 -7.79
C ASN A 418 10.61 -12.42 -9.07
N PRO A 419 11.16 -13.65 -9.00
CA PRO A 419 11.71 -14.34 -10.17
C PRO A 419 10.66 -14.69 -11.24
N SER A 420 9.37 -14.65 -10.91
CA SER A 420 8.26 -14.86 -11.83
C SER A 420 7.88 -13.58 -12.58
N VAL A 421 8.60 -12.46 -12.43
CA VAL A 421 8.24 -11.21 -13.11
C VAL A 421 9.45 -10.65 -13.83
N GLY A 422 9.34 -10.53 -15.15
CA GLY A 422 10.40 -10.01 -16.00
C GLY A 422 10.02 -8.68 -16.66
N GLN A 423 10.94 -7.72 -16.72
CA GLN A 423 10.72 -6.47 -17.46
C GLN A 423 10.77 -6.63 -18.98
N ASN A 424 11.52 -7.63 -19.45
CA ASN A 424 11.69 -7.95 -20.86
C ASN A 424 10.90 -9.21 -21.27
N CYS A 425 9.89 -9.57 -20.48
CA CYS A 425 9.14 -10.82 -20.63
C CYS A 425 10.07 -12.06 -20.67
N GLN A 426 11.11 -12.06 -19.82
CA GLN A 426 12.07 -13.14 -19.58
C GLN A 426 12.50 -13.08 -18.10
N PRO A 427 12.74 -14.21 -17.42
CA PRO A 427 12.64 -15.60 -17.90
C PRO A 427 11.20 -16.13 -17.91
N TRP A 428 10.93 -17.10 -18.79
CA TRP A 428 9.67 -17.86 -18.84
C TRP A 428 9.74 -19.05 -17.89
N ILE A 429 9.45 -18.81 -16.61
CA ILE A 429 9.04 -19.89 -15.70
C ILE A 429 7.51 -20.00 -15.74
N ALA A 430 6.97 -21.13 -15.29
CA ALA A 430 5.52 -21.26 -15.17
C ALA A 430 5.00 -20.17 -14.22
N ALA A 431 3.92 -19.47 -14.61
CA ALA A 431 3.38 -18.28 -13.95
C ALA A 431 4.21 -16.98 -14.10
N SER A 432 5.12 -16.90 -15.07
CA SER A 432 5.81 -15.64 -15.36
C SER A 432 4.86 -14.54 -15.87
N TYR A 433 5.03 -13.32 -15.36
CA TYR A 433 4.39 -12.09 -15.86
C TYR A 433 5.38 -11.12 -16.46
N CYS A 434 4.87 -10.28 -17.37
CA CYS A 434 5.63 -9.20 -17.95
C CYS A 434 5.13 -7.86 -17.40
N VAL A 435 6.01 -7.06 -16.81
CA VAL A 435 5.71 -5.67 -16.48
C VAL A 435 6.58 -4.82 -17.40
N ALA A 436 6.07 -4.54 -18.59
CA ALA A 436 6.72 -3.63 -19.52
C ALA A 436 6.62 -2.21 -18.94
N PRO A 437 7.74 -1.51 -18.69
CA PRO A 437 7.67 -0.10 -18.35
C PRO A 437 7.01 0.64 -19.53
N LEU A 438 6.09 1.55 -19.21
CA LEU A 438 5.50 2.46 -20.19
C LEU A 438 6.61 3.41 -20.70
N GLU A 439 7.47 2.96 -21.61
CA GLU A 439 8.05 3.90 -22.56
C GLU A 439 6.86 4.53 -23.26
N ARG A 440 6.71 5.87 -23.17
CA ARG A 440 5.59 6.62 -23.75
C ARG A 440 5.30 6.11 -25.16
N VAL A 441 4.30 5.25 -25.27
CA VAL A 441 3.85 4.72 -26.55
C VAL A 441 3.36 5.93 -27.34
N PRO A 442 4.00 6.28 -28.48
CA PRO A 442 3.43 7.30 -29.35
C PRO A 442 2.06 6.79 -29.78
N SER A 443 1.00 7.51 -29.40
CA SER A 443 -0.37 7.16 -29.71
C SER A 443 -0.51 6.82 -31.20
N SER A 444 -0.95 5.58 -31.45
CA SER A 444 -1.18 5.02 -32.78
C SER A 444 -2.18 5.87 -33.56
N ALA A 445 -1.69 6.65 -34.51
CA ALA A 445 -2.53 7.30 -35.51
C ALA A 445 -3.10 6.25 -36.48
N THR A 446 -4.41 6.32 -36.67
CA THR A 446 -5.23 5.49 -37.55
C THR A 446 -4.63 5.33 -38.95
N THR A 447 -4.40 4.08 -39.34
CA THR A 447 -3.92 3.68 -40.67
C THR A 447 -4.93 4.03 -41.76
N SER A 448 -4.63 5.04 -42.57
CA SER A 448 -5.19 5.17 -43.92
C SER A 448 -4.08 4.89 -44.93
N GLN A 449 -4.27 3.85 -45.73
CA GLN A 449 -3.35 3.43 -46.78
C GLN A 449 -3.25 4.51 -47.86
N THR A 450 -2.05 4.99 -48.12
CA THR A 450 -1.71 5.56 -49.43
C THR A 450 -0.27 5.21 -49.77
N THR A 451 -0.10 4.48 -50.86
CA THR A 451 1.16 3.95 -51.36
C THR A 451 1.95 5.07 -52.03
N THR A 452 3.06 5.51 -51.43
CA THR A 452 4.03 6.37 -52.12
C THR A 452 5.45 5.98 -51.75
N THR A 453 6.16 5.42 -52.74
CA THR A 453 7.58 5.09 -52.70
C THR A 453 8.42 6.36 -52.66
N THR A 454 9.14 6.63 -51.57
CA THR A 454 10.22 7.64 -51.59
C THR A 454 11.37 7.27 -50.65
N LYS A 455 12.58 7.46 -51.17
CA LYS A 455 13.89 7.15 -50.58
C LYS A 455 14.10 7.69 -49.17
N THR A 456 14.58 6.80 -48.29
CA THR A 456 15.12 7.12 -46.97
C THR A 456 16.36 8.01 -47.09
N THR A 457 16.28 9.23 -46.58
CA THR A 457 17.46 10.03 -46.20
C THR A 457 17.41 10.18 -44.70
N ALA A 458 18.36 9.57 -44.00
CA ALA A 458 18.49 9.69 -42.55
C ALA A 458 18.83 11.14 -42.20
N THR A 459 17.98 11.78 -41.38
CA THR A 459 18.34 13.04 -40.71
C THR A 459 18.41 12.75 -39.23
N THR A 460 19.61 12.86 -38.67
CA THR A 460 19.90 12.72 -37.24
C THR A 460 19.46 14.01 -36.54
N SER A 461 18.49 13.95 -35.62
CA SER A 461 18.21 15.05 -34.70
C SER A 461 19.03 14.85 -33.42
N THR A 462 20.06 15.68 -33.25
CA THR A 462 20.83 15.80 -32.02
C THR A 462 20.04 16.60 -30.97
N HIS A 463 19.76 16.00 -29.82
CA HIS A 463 19.37 16.75 -28.61
C HIS A 463 20.63 17.36 -27.99
N THR A 464 20.74 18.68 -27.99
CA THR A 464 21.73 19.43 -27.20
C THR A 464 21.20 19.61 -25.78
N LEU A 465 21.96 19.12 -24.79
CA LEU A 465 21.77 19.42 -23.37
C LEU A 465 21.88 20.92 -23.09
N GLY A 466 21.09 21.39 -22.11
CA GLY A 466 21.31 22.70 -21.47
C GLY A 466 22.64 22.75 -20.70
N PRO A 467 23.03 23.93 -20.18
CA PRO A 467 24.30 24.12 -19.46
C PRO A 467 24.39 23.26 -18.19
N SER A 468 25.62 22.88 -17.81
CA SER A 468 25.95 22.05 -16.63
C SER A 468 25.32 22.61 -15.33
N PRO A 469 24.81 21.78 -14.41
CA PRO A 469 24.22 22.23 -13.15
C PRO A 469 25.29 22.90 -12.29
N ILE A 470 24.91 24.02 -11.67
CA ILE A 470 25.83 24.89 -10.92
C ILE A 470 26.15 24.30 -9.53
N SER A 471 25.46 23.25 -9.09
CA SER A 471 25.62 22.65 -7.77
C SER A 471 25.31 21.14 -7.73
N TRP A 472 26.03 20.44 -6.85
CA TRP A 472 25.93 18.99 -6.62
C TRP A 472 25.88 18.71 -5.12
N THR A 473 25.01 17.81 -4.69
CA THR A 473 24.89 17.37 -3.29
C THR A 473 25.72 16.11 -3.08
N ALA A 474 26.56 16.09 -2.04
CA ALA A 474 27.27 14.87 -1.64
C ALA A 474 26.28 13.86 -1.04
N ARG A 475 26.34 12.62 -1.52
CA ARG A 475 25.50 11.50 -1.05
C ARG A 475 26.26 10.54 -0.14
N GLY A 476 27.58 10.66 -0.04
CA GLY A 476 28.38 9.91 0.93
C GLY A 476 29.12 8.72 0.34
N CYS A 477 29.66 7.89 1.23
CA CYS A 477 30.52 6.75 0.90
C CYS A 477 29.70 5.45 0.81
N TYR A 478 29.85 4.72 -0.28
CA TYR A 478 29.10 3.49 -0.59
C TYR A 478 30.05 2.29 -0.71
N LEU A 479 29.56 1.10 -0.34
CA LEU A 479 30.25 -0.18 -0.53
C LEU A 479 30.21 -0.57 -2.01
N ASP A 480 31.37 -0.65 -2.66
CA ASP A 480 31.47 -0.96 -4.08
C ASP A 480 32.22 -2.28 -4.31
N GLY A 481 31.50 -3.31 -4.79
CA GLY A 481 32.04 -4.64 -5.06
C GLY A 481 31.46 -5.79 -4.23
N VAL A 482 30.38 -5.59 -3.48
CA VAL A 482 29.60 -6.70 -2.89
C VAL A 482 28.68 -7.25 -4.00
N ALA A 483 28.71 -8.57 -4.22
CA ALA A 483 27.81 -9.29 -5.15
C ALA A 483 27.90 -8.98 -6.66
N ASN A 484 29.02 -8.46 -7.18
CA ASN A 484 29.23 -8.13 -8.61
C ASN A 484 28.32 -7.03 -9.21
N GLU A 485 27.48 -6.37 -8.43
CA GLU A 485 26.65 -5.25 -8.89
C GLU A 485 27.34 -3.91 -8.63
N PRO A 486 27.59 -3.07 -9.65
CA PRO A 486 28.27 -1.79 -9.46
C PRO A 486 27.33 -0.74 -8.83
N VAL A 487 27.84 0.04 -7.87
CA VAL A 487 27.09 1.12 -7.18
C VAL A 487 26.55 2.17 -8.16
N LEU A 488 27.29 2.43 -9.24
CA LEU A 488 26.87 3.28 -10.35
C LEU A 488 27.02 2.51 -11.67
N GLU A 489 26.06 2.69 -12.57
CA GLU A 489 25.86 1.93 -13.81
C GLU A 489 27.11 1.82 -14.70
N ARG A 490 27.92 2.88 -14.75
CA ARG A 490 28.96 2.98 -15.78
C ARG A 490 30.23 3.65 -15.30
N ARG A 491 31.34 2.94 -15.40
CA ARG A 491 32.69 3.52 -15.37
C ARG A 491 32.96 4.32 -16.65
N ILE A 492 33.35 5.59 -16.52
CA ILE A 492 33.74 6.46 -17.65
C ILE A 492 35.27 6.56 -17.80
N SER A 493 36.01 6.42 -16.70
CA SER A 493 37.48 6.35 -16.76
C SER A 493 37.98 5.09 -17.48
N SER A 494 39.05 5.20 -18.26
CA SER A 494 39.68 4.08 -18.97
C SER A 494 40.20 2.99 -18.04
N GLN A 495 40.44 1.78 -18.58
CA GLN A 495 41.05 0.65 -17.89
C GLN A 495 42.48 1.02 -17.45
N GLY A 496 42.64 1.45 -16.20
CA GLY A 496 43.86 2.09 -15.66
C GLY A 496 43.61 3.39 -14.86
N GLY A 497 42.39 3.93 -14.93
CA GLY A 497 41.99 5.17 -14.26
C GLY A 497 42.40 6.43 -15.02
N ASP A 498 42.01 7.58 -14.48
CA ASP A 498 42.35 8.92 -14.96
C ASP A 498 43.42 9.51 -14.03
N ALA A 499 44.61 9.77 -14.57
CA ALA A 499 45.75 10.31 -13.81
C ALA A 499 45.56 11.77 -13.37
N ALA A 500 44.57 12.47 -13.94
CA ALA A 500 44.23 13.86 -13.62
C ALA A 500 42.78 13.96 -13.15
N LEU A 501 42.30 12.98 -12.37
CA LEU A 501 40.95 12.95 -11.86
C LEU A 501 40.76 13.97 -10.74
N THR A 502 39.69 14.75 -10.82
CA THR A 502 39.14 15.56 -9.73
C THR A 502 37.65 15.27 -9.59
N ILE A 503 37.05 15.59 -8.44
CA ILE A 503 35.61 15.37 -8.20
C ILE A 503 34.79 16.16 -9.23
N THR A 504 35.14 17.42 -9.46
CA THR A 504 34.47 18.30 -10.44
C THR A 504 34.54 17.74 -11.86
N LYS A 505 35.71 17.24 -12.27
CA LYS A 505 35.89 16.64 -13.60
C LYS A 505 34.99 15.41 -13.79
N CYS A 506 34.83 14.60 -12.74
CA CYS A 506 33.94 13.44 -12.78
C CYS A 506 32.47 13.85 -12.89
N LYS A 507 32.02 14.78 -12.04
CA LYS A 507 30.68 15.37 -12.06
C LYS A 507 30.30 15.91 -13.44
N ASP A 508 31.16 16.75 -14.02
CA ASP A 508 30.94 17.32 -15.36
C ASP A 508 30.88 16.25 -16.45
N SER A 509 31.71 15.21 -16.35
CA SER A 509 31.74 14.11 -17.32
C SER A 509 30.48 13.26 -17.26
N CYS A 510 29.98 12.97 -16.05
CA CYS A 510 28.72 12.26 -15.85
C CYS A 510 27.53 13.05 -16.38
N TYR A 511 27.46 14.35 -16.07
CA TYR A 511 26.38 15.19 -16.54
C TYR A 511 26.35 15.34 -18.06
N LYS A 512 27.52 15.56 -18.70
CA LYS A 512 27.64 15.56 -20.17
C LYS A 512 27.27 14.23 -20.81
N SER A 513 27.31 13.15 -20.04
CA SER A 513 26.92 11.81 -20.45
C SER A 513 25.47 11.48 -20.04
N PHE A 514 24.66 12.50 -19.70
CA PHE A 514 23.25 12.39 -19.32
C PHE A 514 22.98 11.65 -17.99
N PHE A 515 23.97 11.58 -17.10
CA PHE A 515 23.82 10.98 -15.77
C PHE A 515 23.69 12.04 -14.68
N VAL A 516 22.75 11.81 -13.75
CA VAL A 516 22.48 12.71 -12.61
C VAL A 516 23.28 12.35 -11.36
N PHE A 517 23.96 11.21 -11.34
CA PHE A 517 24.90 10.81 -10.30
C PHE A 517 26.32 10.66 -10.84
N ALA A 518 27.29 11.08 -10.02
CA ALA A 518 28.71 10.93 -10.25
C ALA A 518 29.36 10.29 -9.02
N GLY A 519 30.28 9.37 -9.24
CA GLY A 519 30.98 8.65 -8.18
C GLY A 519 32.47 8.50 -8.49
N VAL A 520 33.29 8.65 -7.46
CA VAL A 520 34.76 8.54 -7.55
C VAL A 520 35.26 7.42 -6.66
N ARG A 521 36.15 6.57 -7.18
CA ARG A 521 36.68 5.38 -6.51
C ARG A 521 38.18 5.29 -6.63
N ALA A 522 38.81 4.74 -5.58
CA ALA A 522 40.23 4.39 -5.52
C ALA A 522 41.21 5.50 -5.96
N GLY A 523 40.81 6.77 -5.84
CA GLY A 523 41.64 7.93 -6.19
C GLY A 523 41.69 8.30 -7.67
N ASN A 524 41.39 7.38 -8.59
CA ASN A 524 41.58 7.61 -10.03
C ASN A 524 40.45 7.08 -10.93
N GLU A 525 39.33 6.61 -10.38
CA GLU A 525 38.22 6.12 -11.18
C GLU A 525 36.99 7.04 -11.08
N CYS A 526 36.37 7.30 -12.23
CA CYS A 526 35.09 8.01 -12.33
C CYS A 526 34.01 7.07 -12.86
N HIS A 527 32.88 7.08 -12.17
CA HIS A 527 31.69 6.27 -12.43
C HIS A 527 30.46 7.16 -12.43
N CYS A 528 29.47 6.84 -13.26
CA CYS A 528 28.27 7.62 -13.48
C CYS A 528 27.04 6.71 -13.43
N GLY A 529 25.91 7.26 -12.99
CA GLY A 529 24.65 6.52 -12.94
C GLY A 529 23.45 7.45 -12.99
N SER A 530 22.34 6.91 -13.44
CA SER A 530 21.01 7.52 -13.38
C SER A 530 20.38 7.28 -12.00
N TYR A 531 20.86 6.25 -11.29
CA TYR A 531 20.56 5.95 -9.89
C TYR A 531 21.85 5.58 -9.12
N VAL A 532 21.71 5.43 -7.79
CA VAL A 532 22.75 4.86 -6.91
C VAL A 532 22.22 3.54 -6.36
N ALA A 533 22.93 2.44 -6.61
CA ALA A 533 22.67 1.14 -6.02
C ALA A 533 23.68 0.82 -4.92
N GLY A 534 23.34 -0.08 -4.01
CA GLY A 534 24.25 -0.54 -2.96
C GLY A 534 24.13 0.20 -1.63
N GLU A 535 24.74 -0.39 -0.61
CA GLU A 535 24.66 0.06 0.76
C GLU A 535 25.68 1.17 1.08
N TRP A 536 25.34 1.98 2.09
CA TRP A 536 26.29 2.94 2.65
C TRP A 536 27.44 2.19 3.33
N ALA A 537 28.65 2.73 3.25
CA ALA A 537 29.75 2.23 4.06
C ALA A 537 29.45 2.50 5.53
N LEU A 538 29.58 1.48 6.39
CA LEU A 538 29.41 1.57 7.85
C LEU A 538 30.26 2.69 8.48
N ASN A 539 31.37 3.06 7.82
CA ASN A 539 32.20 4.18 8.21
C ASN A 539 32.55 5.07 7.02
N ALA A 540 32.08 6.32 7.05
CA ALA A 540 32.31 7.30 5.99
C ALA A 540 33.81 7.64 5.78
N THR A 541 34.67 7.38 6.78
CA THR A 541 36.13 7.58 6.67
C THR A 541 36.84 6.53 5.81
N GLU A 542 36.13 5.49 5.35
CA GLU A 542 36.66 4.49 4.42
C GLU A 542 36.80 5.02 2.99
N CYS A 543 36.08 6.10 2.65
CA CYS A 543 36.38 6.90 1.47
C CYS A 543 37.48 7.91 1.84
N ASN A 544 38.75 7.49 1.80
CA ASN A 544 39.91 8.29 2.19
C ASN A 544 41.02 8.39 1.13
N ALA A 545 40.82 7.83 -0.07
CA ALA A 545 41.81 7.87 -1.13
C ALA A 545 41.88 9.28 -1.74
N PRO A 546 43.05 9.94 -1.79
CA PRO A 546 43.17 11.24 -2.42
C PRO A 546 42.99 11.14 -3.94
N CYS A 547 42.37 12.15 -4.56
CA CYS A 547 42.22 12.20 -6.02
C CYS A 547 43.58 12.34 -6.73
N SER A 548 43.77 11.64 -7.84
CA SER A 548 45.01 11.64 -8.64
C SER A 548 45.36 13.02 -9.20
N GLY A 549 44.35 13.80 -9.60
CA GLY A 549 44.50 15.16 -10.12
C GLY A 549 44.43 16.28 -9.07
N ASN A 550 43.96 15.98 -7.85
CA ASN A 550 43.96 16.92 -6.72
C ASN A 550 44.05 16.20 -5.36
N ARG A 551 45.24 16.22 -4.75
CA ARG A 551 45.47 15.49 -3.48
C ARG A 551 44.76 16.07 -2.26
N THR A 552 44.12 17.24 -2.37
CA THR A 552 43.31 17.81 -1.28
C THR A 552 41.85 17.35 -1.32
N GLU A 553 41.43 16.65 -2.37
CA GLU A 553 40.09 16.08 -2.54
C GLU A 553 40.10 14.57 -2.27
N THR A 554 38.96 14.05 -1.83
CA THR A 554 38.81 12.62 -1.48
C THR A 554 37.98 11.87 -2.52
N CYS A 555 38.63 10.99 -3.27
CA CYS A 555 38.08 10.22 -4.39
C CYS A 555 37.81 8.75 -4.03
N GLY A 556 36.90 8.54 -3.06
CA GLY A 556 36.46 7.20 -2.65
C GLY A 556 37.53 6.43 -1.89
N GLY A 557 37.55 5.10 -2.04
CA GLY A 557 38.49 4.19 -1.38
C GLY A 557 38.58 2.85 -2.12
N THR A 558 39.42 1.93 -1.64
CA THR A 558 39.49 0.58 -2.22
C THR A 558 38.19 -0.16 -1.94
N GLY A 559 37.40 -0.43 -2.99
CA GLY A 559 36.06 -1.01 -2.86
C GLY A 559 35.04 -0.05 -2.21
N ARG A 560 35.28 1.27 -2.32
CA ARG A 560 34.39 2.32 -1.81
C ARG A 560 34.20 3.42 -2.84
N LEU A 561 32.96 3.79 -3.08
CA LEU A 561 32.59 4.85 -4.02
C LEU A 561 32.06 6.07 -3.26
N ASN A 562 32.64 7.24 -3.47
CA ASN A 562 32.11 8.48 -2.93
C ASN A 562 31.19 9.12 -3.97
N VAL A 563 29.90 9.29 -3.67
CA VAL A 563 28.84 9.59 -4.65
C VAL A 563 28.26 10.98 -4.47
N PHE A 564 27.87 11.61 -5.58
CA PHE A 564 27.30 12.96 -5.67
C PHE A 564 26.09 12.97 -6.60
N LYS A 565 25.07 13.76 -6.27
CA LYS A 565 23.84 13.96 -7.07
C LYS A 565 23.79 15.39 -7.62
N ALA A 566 23.44 15.55 -8.89
CA ALA A 566 23.18 16.86 -9.49
C ALA A 566 21.90 17.49 -8.90
N LEU A 567 21.91 18.80 -8.63
CA LEU A 567 20.70 19.55 -8.28
C LEU A 567 20.03 20.05 -9.55
N GLU A 568 18.70 19.90 -9.64
CA GLU A 568 17.93 20.41 -10.79
C GLU A 568 17.89 21.94 -10.77
N SER A 569 18.16 22.56 -11.92
CA SER A 569 18.00 24.00 -12.10
C SER A 569 16.52 24.31 -12.33
N GLU A 570 15.89 25.08 -11.45
CA GLU A 570 14.61 25.72 -11.76
C GLU A 570 14.78 26.59 -13.03
N ALA A 571 13.93 26.37 -14.04
CA ALA A 571 13.99 27.11 -15.29
C ALA A 571 13.27 28.46 -15.17
N ILE A 572 13.92 29.55 -15.57
CA ILE A 572 13.36 30.91 -15.64
C ILE A 572 12.33 30.99 -16.80
N PRO A 573 11.17 31.68 -16.64
CA PRO A 573 10.15 31.75 -17.68
C PRO A 573 10.55 32.65 -18.86
N THR A 574 10.60 32.09 -20.07
CA THR A 574 10.82 32.84 -21.32
C THR A 574 9.53 33.48 -21.86
N THR A 575 9.55 34.80 -22.01
CA THR A 575 8.55 35.61 -22.72
C THR A 575 8.75 35.50 -24.24
N SER A 576 7.68 35.21 -24.99
CA SER A 576 7.71 35.13 -26.46
C SER A 576 7.18 36.43 -27.10
N SER A 577 8.02 37.14 -27.85
CA SER A 577 7.59 38.18 -28.80
C SER A 577 7.41 37.59 -30.21
N ARG A 578 6.24 37.79 -30.81
CA ARG A 578 5.97 37.41 -32.22
C ARG A 578 6.43 38.52 -33.16
N THR A 579 7.17 38.16 -34.20
CA THR A 579 7.29 38.95 -35.44
C THR A 579 6.66 38.16 -36.59
N GLY A 580 5.63 38.73 -37.21
CA GLY A 580 4.93 38.14 -38.35
C GLY A 580 5.58 38.56 -39.67
N ALA A 581 5.68 37.64 -40.61
CA ALA A 581 5.99 37.93 -42.01
C ALA A 581 4.80 37.53 -42.89
N ILE A 582 4.34 38.50 -43.69
CA ILE A 582 3.19 38.47 -44.60
C ILE A 582 3.61 37.77 -45.90
N GLN A 583 2.79 36.84 -46.41
CA GLN A 583 2.90 36.34 -47.79
C GLN A 583 1.76 36.91 -48.65
N THR A 584 2.15 37.56 -49.74
CA THR A 584 1.29 38.11 -50.79
C THR A 584 1.12 37.06 -51.89
N THR A 585 -0.12 36.76 -52.28
CA THR A 585 -0.44 35.94 -53.46
C THR A 585 -0.71 36.83 -54.66
N THR A 586 -0.12 36.49 -55.80
CA THR A 586 -0.48 37.06 -57.11
C THR A 586 -0.98 35.93 -57.99
N ALA A 587 -2.22 36.07 -58.46
CA ALA A 587 -2.86 35.15 -59.40
C ALA A 587 -2.80 35.74 -60.81
N THR A 588 -2.54 34.91 -61.82
CA THR A 588 -3.06 35.17 -63.17
C THR A 588 -3.20 33.88 -63.98
N ARG A 589 -4.46 33.66 -64.39
CA ARG A 589 -5.07 32.82 -65.44
C ARG A 589 -4.48 31.48 -65.84
#